data_AF-A0A812UMK9-F1
#
_entry.id   AF-A0A812UMK9-F1
#
_cell.length_a   1.000
_cell.length_b   1.000
_cell.length_c   1.000
_cell.angle_alpha   90.00
_cell.angle_beta   90.00
_cell.angle_gamma   90.00
#
_symmetry.space_group_name_H-M   'P 1'
#
loop_
_entity.id
_entity.type
_entity.pdbx_description
1 polymer ?
#
loop_
_entity_poly.entity_id
_entity_poly.type
_entity_poly.pdbx_seq_one_letter_code
_entity_poly.pdbx_strand_id
1 'polypeptide(L)'
;MTYQLVVEHPTTQTLDPDRKRMTHTDAEKAAQRVRDGFAFVGITEEWSLSICLFHKMFGGSCQQSDFTDTRPSAPGKSANVAYDTSELMGWHDDVDEVVYAAAFDVFRTNLMLFNVSHSTCQECYSRGGVTAY
;
A
#
# COMPACT_ATOMS: atom_id res chain seq x y z
N MET A 1 13.17 20.06 13.18
CA MET A 1 14.13 18.95 13.19
C MET A 1 14.80 18.91 11.84
N THR A 2 16.10 19.19 11.81
CA THR A 2 16.94 19.15 10.62
C THR A 2 17.40 17.72 10.40
N TYR A 3 16.91 17.06 9.37
CA TYR A 3 17.30 15.70 9.03
C TYR A 3 18.62 15.73 8.27
N GLN A 4 19.67 15.22 8.90
CA GLN A 4 20.91 14.88 8.20
C GLN A 4 20.62 13.72 7.27
N LEU A 5 20.99 13.87 6.00
CA LEU A 5 21.11 12.78 5.04
C LEU A 5 21.90 11.65 5.72
N VAL A 6 21.26 10.50 5.93
CA VAL A 6 21.88 9.39 6.67
C VAL A 6 23.08 8.91 5.86
N VAL A 7 24.22 8.88 6.54
CA VAL A 7 25.53 8.48 6.04
C VAL A 7 25.42 7.10 5.38
N GLU A 8 25.98 6.97 4.18
CA GLU A 8 25.96 5.76 3.36
C GLU A 8 26.13 4.48 4.19
N HIS A 9 25.13 3.59 4.13
CA HIS A 9 25.25 2.27 4.71
C HIS A 9 26.35 1.50 3.97
N PRO A 10 27.35 0.94 4.67
CA PRO A 10 28.53 0.36 4.05
C PRO A 10 28.23 -1.04 3.52
N THR A 11 27.29 -1.19 2.58
CA THR A 11 27.12 -2.37 1.71
C THR A 11 26.07 -2.18 0.61
N THR A 12 25.93 -0.99 0.03
CA THR A 12 25.35 -0.93 -1.33
C THR A 12 26.41 -1.38 -2.34
N GLN A 13 26.89 -2.63 -2.25
CA GLN A 13 27.33 -3.30 -3.45
C GLN A 13 26.09 -3.31 -4.34
N THR A 14 26.14 -2.56 -5.43
CA THR A 14 25.16 -2.67 -6.51
C THR A 14 25.10 -4.13 -6.90
N LEU A 15 24.08 -4.86 -6.41
CA LEU A 15 23.84 -6.27 -6.71
C LEU A 15 23.72 -6.53 -8.23
N ASP A 16 23.54 -5.46 -8.99
CA ASP A 16 23.59 -5.40 -10.43
C ASP A 16 24.19 -4.04 -10.85
N PRO A 17 25.36 -4.01 -11.52
CA PRO A 17 26.00 -2.77 -11.98
C PRO A 17 25.17 -2.01 -13.02
N ASP A 18 24.21 -2.67 -13.68
CA ASP A 18 23.35 -2.08 -14.70
C ASP A 18 22.02 -1.56 -14.12
N ARG A 19 21.75 -1.78 -12.83
CA ARG A 19 20.51 -1.30 -12.18
C ARG A 19 20.55 0.21 -12.01
N LYS A 20 19.71 0.92 -12.76
CA LYS A 20 19.51 2.37 -12.60
C LYS A 20 19.12 2.69 -11.15
N ARG A 21 19.90 3.55 -10.50
CA ARG A 21 19.56 4.11 -9.18
C ARG A 21 18.29 4.96 -9.30
N MET A 22 17.32 4.70 -8.42
CA MET A 22 16.10 5.51 -8.37
C MET A 22 16.37 6.86 -7.74
N THR A 23 15.76 7.90 -8.30
CA THR A 23 15.95 9.29 -7.88
C THR A 23 14.65 9.88 -7.34
N HIS A 24 14.76 10.98 -6.59
CA HIS A 24 13.60 11.75 -6.14
C HIS A 24 12.72 12.21 -7.31
N THR A 25 13.32 12.60 -8.45
CA THR A 25 12.57 12.97 -9.67
C THR A 25 11.77 11.80 -10.25
N ASP A 26 12.32 10.58 -10.19
CA ASP A 26 11.56 9.39 -10.60
C ASP A 26 10.37 9.16 -9.64
N ALA A 27 10.58 9.37 -8.34
CA ALA A 27 9.54 9.28 -7.29
C ALA A 27 8.42 10.30 -7.49
N GLU A 28 8.76 11.57 -7.70
CA GLU A 28 7.80 12.66 -7.96
C GLU A 28 6.94 12.35 -9.19
N LYS A 29 7.55 11.83 -10.25
CA LYS A 29 6.83 11.43 -11.46
C LYS A 29 5.90 10.24 -11.20
N ALA A 30 6.31 9.27 -10.39
CA ALA A 30 5.45 8.17 -9.98
C ALA A 30 4.27 8.68 -9.12
N ALA A 31 4.54 9.52 -8.13
CA ALA A 31 3.53 10.16 -7.29
C ALA A 31 2.53 11.00 -8.10
N GLN A 32 3.01 11.74 -9.12
CA GLN A 32 2.12 12.45 -10.04
C GLN A 32 1.17 11.50 -10.78
N ARG A 33 1.69 10.38 -11.30
CA ARG A 33 0.85 9.36 -11.96
C ARG A 33 -0.17 8.73 -11.01
N VAL A 34 0.19 8.58 -9.74
CA VAL A 34 -0.73 8.12 -8.70
C VAL A 34 -1.88 9.09 -8.50
N ARG A 35 -1.59 10.39 -8.42
CA ARG A 35 -2.61 11.43 -8.22
C ARG A 35 -3.52 11.62 -9.43
N ASP A 36 -2.94 11.60 -10.63
CA ASP A 36 -3.61 12.12 -11.82
C ASP A 36 -3.98 11.03 -12.85
N GLY A 37 -3.33 9.86 -12.77
CA GLY A 37 -3.32 8.87 -13.85
C GLY A 37 -4.04 7.57 -13.55
N PHE A 38 -4.14 7.14 -12.28
CA PHE A 38 -4.82 5.90 -11.94
C PHE A 38 -6.30 6.14 -11.65
N ALA A 39 -7.14 5.26 -12.22
CA ALA A 39 -8.58 5.29 -11.95
C ALA A 39 -8.91 4.85 -10.51
N PHE A 40 -8.05 4.05 -9.88
CA PHE A 40 -8.21 3.56 -8.52
C PHE A 40 -6.85 3.33 -7.88
N VAL A 41 -6.78 3.63 -6.58
CA VAL A 41 -5.61 3.41 -5.73
C VAL A 41 -6.11 2.82 -4.41
N GLY A 42 -5.56 1.68 -4.01
CA GLY A 42 -5.84 1.01 -2.73
C GLY A 42 -4.57 0.86 -1.90
N ILE A 43 -4.75 0.54 -0.62
CA ILE A 43 -3.68 0.39 0.39
C ILE A 43 -3.79 -1.01 1.01
N THR A 44 -2.67 -1.72 1.07
CA THR A 44 -2.65 -3.14 1.51
C THR A 44 -3.00 -3.27 2.99
N GLU A 45 -2.53 -2.36 3.82
CA GLU A 45 -2.85 -2.25 5.25
C GLU A 45 -4.35 -2.08 5.49
N GLU A 46 -5.05 -1.50 4.51
CA GLU A 46 -6.49 -1.25 4.51
C GLU A 46 -7.19 -2.08 3.42
N TRP A 47 -6.75 -3.34 3.23
CA TRP A 47 -7.19 -4.21 2.13
C TRP A 47 -8.72 -4.25 1.99
N SER A 48 -9.42 -4.48 3.10
CA SER A 48 -10.87 -4.63 3.08
C SER A 48 -11.60 -3.35 2.66
N LEU A 49 -11.12 -2.18 3.08
CA LEU A 49 -11.64 -0.90 2.62
C LEU A 49 -11.27 -0.65 1.15
N SER A 50 -10.08 -1.06 0.71
CA SER A 50 -9.66 -0.95 -0.68
C SER A 50 -10.56 -1.74 -1.63
N ILE A 51 -10.92 -2.98 -1.29
CA ILE A 51 -11.85 -3.79 -2.09
C ILE A 51 -13.25 -3.16 -2.09
N CYS A 52 -13.76 -2.74 -0.93
CA CYS A 52 -15.06 -2.08 -0.87
C CYS A 52 -15.08 -0.78 -1.70
N LEU A 53 -14.02 0.03 -1.61
CA LEU A 53 -13.87 1.25 -2.40
C LEU A 53 -13.89 0.95 -3.89
N PHE A 54 -13.13 -0.06 -4.35
CA PHE A 54 -13.12 -0.48 -5.76
C PHE A 54 -14.55 -0.77 -6.26
N HIS A 55 -15.31 -1.56 -5.51
CA HIS A 55 -16.71 -1.87 -5.87
C HIS A 55 -17.66 -0.67 -5.75
N LYS A 56 -17.43 0.27 -4.84
CA LYS A 56 -18.20 1.52 -4.77
C LYS A 56 -17.91 2.45 -5.95
N MET A 57 -16.67 2.46 -6.43
CA MET A 57 -16.24 3.29 -7.56
C MET A 57 -16.73 2.75 -8.90
N PHE A 58 -16.62 1.43 -9.12
CA PHE A 58 -16.88 0.83 -10.45
C PHE A 58 -18.12 -0.07 -10.50
N GLY A 59 -18.76 -0.31 -9.35
CA GLY A 59 -19.88 -1.24 -9.23
C GLY A 59 -19.45 -2.70 -9.07
N GLY A 60 -20.41 -3.60 -9.22
CA GLY A 60 -20.23 -5.02 -8.93
C GLY A 60 -20.42 -5.34 -7.44
N SER A 61 -20.64 -6.62 -7.15
CA SER A 61 -20.72 -7.13 -5.78
C SER A 61 -19.39 -7.68 -5.34
N CYS A 62 -19.03 -7.42 -4.09
CA CYS A 62 -17.89 -8.08 -3.47
C CYS A 62 -18.11 -9.60 -3.41
N GLN A 63 -17.04 -10.35 -3.65
CA GLN A 63 -16.98 -11.79 -3.66
C GLN A 63 -15.96 -12.28 -2.64
N GLN A 64 -16.11 -13.52 -2.19
CA GLN A 64 -15.19 -14.12 -1.23
C GLN A 64 -13.75 -14.19 -1.74
N SER A 65 -13.58 -14.35 -3.07
CA SER A 65 -12.27 -14.34 -3.71
C SER A 65 -11.52 -13.01 -3.55
N ASP A 66 -12.24 -11.90 -3.40
CA ASP A 66 -11.63 -10.56 -3.33
C ASP A 66 -10.87 -10.35 -2.00
N PHE A 67 -11.21 -11.13 -0.98
CA PHE A 67 -10.59 -11.08 0.36
C PHE A 67 -9.69 -12.29 0.65
N THR A 68 -9.50 -13.17 -0.33
CA THR A 68 -8.64 -14.35 -0.15
C THR A 68 -7.19 -13.99 -0.45
N ASP A 69 -6.28 -14.29 0.49
CA ASP A 69 -4.84 -14.24 0.21
C ASP A 69 -4.47 -15.41 -0.71
N THR A 70 -4.30 -15.11 -2.00
CA THR A 70 -3.95 -16.09 -3.03
C THR A 70 -2.44 -16.30 -3.15
N ARG A 71 -1.63 -15.54 -2.41
CA ARG A 71 -0.16 -15.63 -2.39
C ARG A 71 0.32 -15.60 -0.95
N PRO A 72 -0.08 -16.59 -0.13
CA PRO A 72 0.33 -16.62 1.26
C PRO A 72 1.85 -16.64 1.33
N SER A 73 2.37 -15.85 2.26
CA SER A 73 3.80 -15.92 2.61
C SER A 73 4.12 -17.30 3.21
N ALA A 74 5.41 -17.65 3.22
CA ALA A 74 5.86 -18.96 3.69
C ALA A 74 5.31 -19.29 5.11
N PRO A 75 5.08 -20.57 5.44
CA PRO A 75 4.54 -20.96 6.75
C PRO A 75 5.31 -20.30 7.91
N GLY A 76 4.60 -19.70 8.86
CA GLY A 76 5.18 -18.95 9.98
C GLY A 76 5.42 -17.45 9.70
N LYS A 77 5.22 -17.01 8.46
CA LYS A 77 5.13 -15.60 8.07
C LYS A 77 3.67 -15.34 7.73
N SER A 78 2.96 -14.65 8.62
CA SER A 78 1.56 -14.25 8.43
C SER A 78 1.50 -12.73 8.57
N ALA A 79 0.58 -12.07 7.88
CA ALA A 79 0.29 -10.66 8.11
C ALA A 79 -0.08 -10.35 9.58
N ASN A 80 -0.51 -11.37 10.34
CA ASN A 80 -0.86 -11.25 11.75
C ASN A 80 0.34 -11.38 12.71
N VAL A 81 1.54 -11.68 12.21
CA VAL A 81 2.77 -11.79 13.00
C VAL A 81 3.67 -10.64 12.59
N ALA A 82 3.97 -9.74 13.54
CA ALA A 82 4.93 -8.68 13.33
C ALA A 82 6.29 -9.29 12.94
N TYR A 83 6.87 -8.82 11.84
CA TYR A 83 8.21 -9.20 11.44
C TYR A 83 9.23 -8.57 12.38
N ASP A 84 10.26 -9.32 12.76
CA ASP A 84 11.43 -8.73 13.37
C ASP A 84 12.17 -7.90 12.32
N THR A 85 12.09 -6.58 12.46
CA THR A 85 12.74 -5.61 11.58
C THR A 85 14.05 -5.08 12.17
N SER A 86 14.56 -5.67 13.26
CA SER A 86 15.81 -5.24 13.90
C SER A 86 17.01 -5.26 12.95
N GLU A 87 17.07 -6.25 12.04
CA GLU A 87 18.09 -6.36 11.00
C GLU A 87 18.07 -5.18 10.02
N LEU A 88 16.93 -4.48 9.88
CA LEU A 88 16.82 -3.30 9.05
C LEU A 88 17.41 -2.06 9.75
N MET A 89 17.69 -2.09 11.05
CA MET A 89 18.32 -0.99 11.80
C MET A 89 17.64 0.38 11.59
N GLY A 90 16.31 0.40 11.44
CA GLY A 90 15.56 1.62 11.16
C GLY A 90 15.74 2.17 9.75
N TRP A 91 16.20 1.33 8.80
CA TRP A 91 16.27 1.67 7.39
C TRP A 91 14.91 2.16 6.88
N HIS A 92 14.98 3.21 6.06
CA HIS A 92 13.83 3.87 5.48
C HIS A 92 14.11 4.13 4.00
N ASP A 93 13.08 3.99 3.17
CA ASP A 93 13.14 4.26 1.74
C ASP A 93 12.51 5.62 1.45
N ASP A 94 13.33 6.67 1.49
CA ASP A 94 12.88 8.05 1.23
C ASP A 94 12.21 8.21 -0.14
N VAL A 95 12.58 7.37 -1.13
CA VAL A 95 12.05 7.44 -2.50
C VAL A 95 10.65 6.82 -2.54
N ASP A 96 10.45 5.67 -1.92
CA ASP A 96 9.14 5.02 -1.87
C ASP A 96 8.14 5.79 -0.99
N GLU A 97 8.60 6.47 0.06
CA GLU A 97 7.75 7.29 0.93
C GLU A 97 7.00 8.38 0.15
N VAL A 98 7.65 9.01 -0.84
CA VAL A 98 7.02 10.02 -1.71
C VAL A 98 5.83 9.44 -2.48
N VAL A 99 5.95 8.20 -2.96
CA VAL A 99 4.89 7.53 -3.73
C VAL A 99 3.79 7.01 -2.82
N TYR A 100 4.17 6.42 -1.68
CA TYR A 100 3.24 5.91 -0.68
C TYR A 100 2.36 7.03 -0.12
N ALA A 101 2.95 8.17 0.26
CA ALA A 101 2.20 9.33 0.74
C ALA A 101 1.16 9.81 -0.29
N ALA A 102 1.56 9.89 -1.58
CA ALA A 102 0.63 10.26 -2.64
C ALA A 102 -0.51 9.24 -2.82
N ALA A 103 -0.21 7.94 -2.71
CA ALA A 103 -1.21 6.88 -2.79
C ALA A 103 -2.19 6.94 -1.62
N PHE A 104 -1.68 7.15 -0.41
CA PHE A 104 -2.46 7.26 0.80
C PHE A 104 -3.41 8.46 0.77
N ASP A 105 -2.95 9.61 0.27
CA ASP A 105 -3.78 10.81 0.09
C ASP A 105 -4.92 10.58 -0.91
N VAL A 106 -4.64 9.95 -2.06
CA VAL A 106 -5.67 9.59 -3.06
C VAL A 106 -6.67 8.61 -2.45
N PHE A 107 -6.18 7.57 -1.78
CA PHE A 107 -7.02 6.56 -1.13
C PHE A 107 -7.97 7.20 -0.12
N ARG A 108 -7.46 7.99 0.83
CA ARG A 108 -8.28 8.68 1.84
C ARG A 108 -9.28 9.65 1.24
N THR A 109 -8.87 10.39 0.21
CA THR A 109 -9.77 11.29 -0.53
C THR A 109 -10.93 10.50 -1.14
N ASN A 110 -10.63 9.37 -1.77
CA ASN A 110 -11.65 8.51 -2.37
C ASN A 110 -12.54 7.81 -1.32
N LEU A 111 -12.00 7.42 -0.15
CA LEU A 111 -12.83 6.92 0.94
C LEU A 111 -13.92 7.93 1.33
N MET A 112 -13.55 9.20 1.47
CA MET A 112 -14.51 10.27 1.77
C MET A 112 -15.49 10.51 0.61
N LEU A 113 -14.97 10.62 -0.62
CA LEU A 113 -15.76 10.91 -1.81
C LEU A 113 -16.84 9.85 -2.08
N PHE A 114 -16.52 8.57 -1.86
CA PHE A 114 -17.41 7.44 -2.10
C PHE A 114 -18.12 6.94 -0.84
N ASN A 115 -18.03 7.67 0.29
CA ASN A 115 -18.62 7.34 1.58
C ASN A 115 -18.28 5.90 2.03
N VAL A 116 -17.00 5.57 2.00
CA VAL A 116 -16.45 4.25 2.34
C VAL A 116 -15.88 4.29 3.75
N SER A 117 -16.41 3.42 4.60
CA SER A 117 -15.93 3.14 5.94
C SER A 117 -16.27 1.70 6.28
N HIS A 118 -15.73 1.16 7.37
CA HIS A 118 -16.10 -0.19 7.81
C HIS A 118 -17.62 -0.32 8.04
N SER A 119 -18.27 0.73 8.54
CA SER A 119 -19.73 0.71 8.77
C SER A 119 -20.54 0.74 7.46
N THR A 120 -20.10 1.48 6.44
CA THR A 120 -20.82 1.54 5.14
C THR A 120 -20.50 0.34 4.22
N CYS A 121 -19.46 -0.44 4.56
CA CYS A 121 -19.01 -1.61 3.80
C CYS A 121 -19.53 -2.96 4.32
N GLN A 122 -20.37 -2.98 5.37
CA GLN A 122 -20.84 -4.22 5.99
C GLN A 122 -21.51 -5.20 5.01
N GLU A 123 -22.25 -4.69 4.02
CA GLU A 123 -22.82 -5.54 2.96
C GLU A 123 -21.74 -6.20 2.09
N CYS A 124 -20.72 -5.44 1.69
CA CYS A 124 -19.58 -5.94 0.92
C CYS A 124 -18.84 -7.04 1.69
N TYR A 125 -18.59 -6.82 2.98
CA TYR A 125 -17.92 -7.77 3.87
C TYR A 125 -18.73 -9.04 4.07
N SER A 126 -20.04 -8.90 4.28
CA SER A 126 -20.95 -10.04 4.43
C SER A 126 -20.93 -10.95 3.20
N ARG A 127 -20.93 -10.38 1.99
CA ARG A 127 -20.82 -11.13 0.73
C ARG A 127 -19.41 -11.69 0.49
N GLY A 128 -18.40 -10.96 0.96
CA GLY A 128 -16.99 -11.35 0.92
C GLY A 128 -16.59 -12.42 1.94
N GLY A 129 -17.49 -12.86 2.83
CA GLY A 129 -17.16 -13.82 3.88
C GLY A 129 -16.20 -13.26 4.94
N VAL A 130 -16.12 -11.95 5.08
CA VAL A 130 -15.27 -11.26 6.05
C VAL A 130 -16.05 -11.13 7.36
N THR A 131 -15.51 -11.69 8.45
CA THR A 131 -16.25 -11.85 9.71
C THR A 131 -15.92 -10.84 10.81
N ALA A 132 -15.07 -9.84 10.55
CA ALA A 132 -14.71 -8.85 11.57
C ALA A 132 -14.28 -7.51 10.96
N TYR A 133 -15.08 -6.45 11.18
CA TYR A 133 -14.74 -5.01 11.17
C TYR A 133 -15.84 -4.19 11.85
#